data_AF-A0A954Y5I5-F1
#
_entry.id   AF-A0A954Y5I5-F1
#
_cell.length_a   1.000
_cell.length_b   1.000
_cell.length_c   1.000
_cell.angle_alpha   90.00
_cell.angle_beta   90.00
_cell.angle_gamma   90.00
#
_symmetry.space_group_name_H-M   'P 1'
#
loop_
_entity.id
_entity.type
_entity.pdbx_description
1 polymer ?
#
loop_
_entity_poly.entity_id
_entity_poly.type
_entity_poly.pdbx_seq_one_letter_code
_entity_poly.pdbx_strand_id
1 'polypeptide(L)'
;VRELQNIITRACVLTDTDVVGPELIRPWLTSGKPQQSENPRSDAYNGTLADIERHVILETLERHDGHRARTAQALGIGVRTLSGKLRDYGVPPGAKSLQEAA
;
A
#
# COMPACT_ATOMS: atom_id res chain seq x y z
N VAL A 1 -31.00 -6.45 11.31
CA VAL A 1 -31.74 -5.25 10.81
C VAL A 1 -30.94 -3.94 10.86
N ARG A 2 -29.93 -3.78 11.74
CA ARG A 2 -29.16 -2.52 11.87
C ARG A 2 -28.36 -2.14 10.61
N GLU A 3 -27.84 -3.12 9.88
CA GLU A 3 -27.06 -2.88 8.65
C GLU A 3 -27.90 -2.28 7.53
N LEU A 4 -29.11 -2.82 7.30
CA LEU A 4 -30.04 -2.27 6.32
C LEU A 4 -30.43 -0.83 6.67
N GLN A 5 -30.67 -0.56 7.95
CA GLN A 5 -30.97 0.80 8.42
C GLN A 5 -29.80 1.75 8.14
N ASN A 6 -28.56 1.35 8.42
CA ASN A 6 -27.39 2.18 8.14
C ASN A 6 -27.22 2.46 6.65
N ILE A 7 -27.46 1.46 5.80
CA ILE A 7 -27.41 1.59 4.34
C ILE A 7 -28.45 2.59 3.84
N ILE A 8 -29.70 2.46 4.30
CA ILE A 8 -30.80 3.36 3.90
C ILE A 8 -30.51 4.79 4.37
N THR A 9 -30.12 4.99 5.63
CA THR A 9 -29.80 6.33 6.16
C THR A 9 -28.70 6.99 5.34
N ARG A 10 -27.63 6.25 5.02
CA ARG A 10 -26.52 6.78 4.23
C ARG A 10 -26.93 7.08 2.79
N ALA A 11 -27.77 6.25 2.18
CA ALA A 11 -28.30 6.47 0.84
C ALA A 11 -29.15 7.75 0.76
N CYS A 12 -29.99 7.99 1.76
CA CYS A 12 -30.79 9.21 1.86
C CYS A 12 -29.93 10.47 2.02
N VAL A 13 -28.76 10.38 2.66
CA VAL A 13 -27.83 11.52 2.83
C VAL A 13 -27.05 11.82 1.55
N LEU A 14 -26.74 10.79 0.75
CA LEU A 14 -25.88 10.91 -0.45
C LEU A 14 -26.66 11.12 -1.75
N THR A 15 -27.99 11.00 -1.74
CA THR A 15 -28.80 11.25 -2.93
C THR A 15 -29.11 12.73 -3.07
N ASP A 16 -28.80 13.29 -4.23
CA ASP A 16 -29.18 14.67 -4.59
C ASP A 16 -30.56 14.74 -5.26
N THR A 17 -31.26 13.59 -5.36
CA THR A 17 -32.58 13.46 -5.99
C THR A 17 -33.54 12.68 -5.10
N ASP A 18 -34.84 12.76 -5.39
CA ASP A 18 -35.89 12.05 -4.66
C ASP A 18 -35.86 10.51 -4.87
N VAL A 19 -35.05 10.01 -5.79
CA VAL A 19 -34.95 8.59 -6.13
C VAL A 19 -33.54 8.07 -5.87
N VAL A 20 -33.42 7.13 -4.93
CA VAL A 20 -32.16 6.43 -4.69
C VAL A 20 -31.96 5.37 -5.77
N GLY A 21 -31.07 5.63 -6.72
CA GLY A 21 -30.73 4.68 -7.77
C GLY A 21 -29.81 3.54 -7.29
N PRO A 22 -29.80 2.41 -8.02
CA PRO A 22 -29.07 1.20 -7.62
C PRO A 22 -27.55 1.42 -7.52
N GLU A 23 -26.97 2.35 -8.26
CA GLU A 23 -25.56 2.73 -8.23
C GLU A 23 -25.10 3.24 -6.86
N LEU A 24 -25.98 3.89 -6.08
CA LEU A 24 -25.67 4.35 -4.73
C LEU A 24 -25.63 3.19 -3.71
N ILE A 25 -26.42 2.14 -3.95
CA ILE A 25 -26.59 1.03 -3.01
C ILE A 25 -25.63 -0.14 -3.31
N ARG A 26 -25.38 -0.42 -4.60
CA ARG A 26 -24.52 -1.52 -5.08
C ARG A 26 -23.18 -1.64 -4.32
N PRO A 27 -22.44 -0.56 -4.00
CA PRO A 27 -21.18 -0.65 -3.28
C PRO A 27 -21.29 -1.32 -1.90
N TRP A 28 -22.43 -1.17 -1.22
CA TRP A 28 -22.61 -1.70 0.14
C TRP A 28 -23.21 -3.11 0.17
N LEU A 29 -23.84 -3.54 -0.94
CA LEU A 29 -24.40 -4.89 -1.09
C LEU A 29 -23.36 -5.95 -1.44
N THR A 30 -22.18 -5.56 -1.91
CA THR A 30 -21.09 -6.49 -2.30
C THR A 30 -20.38 -7.13 -1.09
N SER A 31 -20.97 -7.01 0.11
CA SER A 31 -20.47 -7.58 1.36
C SER A 31 -20.56 -9.11 1.34
N GLY A 32 -19.52 -9.72 0.76
CA GLY A 32 -19.28 -11.16 0.70
C GLY A 32 -17.91 -11.49 0.12
N LYS A 33 -17.29 -10.57 -0.62
CA LYS A 33 -15.85 -10.56 -0.83
C LYS A 33 -15.32 -9.24 -0.30
N PRO A 34 -14.28 -9.23 0.54
CA PRO A 34 -13.58 -7.99 0.80
C PRO A 34 -13.24 -7.44 -0.58
N GLN A 35 -13.79 -6.27 -0.87
CA GLN A 35 -13.35 -5.47 -1.98
C GLN A 35 -11.87 -5.25 -1.66
N GLN A 36 -11.01 -6.05 -2.28
CA GLN A 36 -9.63 -5.67 -2.50
C GLN A 36 -9.78 -4.34 -3.23
N SER A 37 -9.76 -3.26 -2.46
CA SER A 37 -9.35 -1.99 -2.99
C SER A 37 -7.99 -2.28 -3.57
N GLU A 38 -7.93 -2.50 -4.88
CA GLU A 38 -6.75 -2.32 -5.71
C GLU A 38 -6.39 -0.82 -5.68
N ASN A 39 -6.20 -0.30 -4.48
CA ASN A 39 -5.45 0.89 -4.22
C ASN A 39 -4.12 0.36 -3.67
N PRO A 40 -3.13 0.03 -4.53
CA PRO A 40 -1.85 -0.54 -4.11
C PRO A 40 -0.97 0.45 -3.33
N ARG A 41 -1.56 1.47 -2.68
CA ARG A 41 -0.86 2.55 -1.99
C ARG A 41 -1.28 2.73 -0.54
N SER A 42 -2.23 1.94 -0.05
CA SER A 42 -2.73 2.08 1.32
C SER A 42 -3.17 0.74 1.89
N ASP A 43 -2.35 -0.30 1.71
CA ASP A 43 -2.26 -1.28 2.79
C ASP A 43 -1.76 -0.50 4.00
N ALA A 44 -2.66 -0.22 4.93
CA ALA A 44 -2.28 0.26 6.25
C ALA A 44 -1.21 -0.71 6.75
N TYR A 45 0.03 -0.25 6.79
CA TYR A 45 1.17 -1.10 7.11
C TYR A 45 0.97 -1.68 8.53
N ASN A 46 0.44 -2.90 8.59
CA ASN A 46 0.20 -3.62 9.83
C ASN A 46 1.51 -4.29 10.23
N GLY A 47 2.38 -3.55 10.90
CA GLY A 47 3.70 -4.00 11.33
C GLY A 47 4.33 -3.05 12.32
N THR A 48 5.48 -3.44 12.86
CA THR A 48 6.28 -2.54 13.69
C THR A 48 6.89 -1.43 12.82
N LEU A 49 7.36 -0.34 13.45
CA LEU A 49 8.10 0.70 12.73
C LEU A 49 9.29 0.13 11.93
N ALA A 50 9.92 -0.94 12.43
CA ALA A 50 11.01 -1.61 11.75
C ALA A 50 10.56 -2.34 10.47
N ASP A 51 9.35 -2.92 10.47
CA ASP A 51 8.79 -3.59 9.29
C ASP A 51 8.44 -2.58 8.19
N ILE A 52 7.89 -1.44 8.59
CA ILE A 52 7.60 -0.32 7.70
C ILE A 52 8.90 0.23 7.09
N GLU A 53 9.90 0.48 7.94
CA GLU A 53 11.21 0.96 7.50
C GLU A 53 11.86 -0.01 6.51
N ARG A 54 11.84 -1.32 6.81
CA ARG A 54 12.37 -2.36 5.92
C ARG A 54 11.66 -2.34 4.57
N HIS A 55 10.34 -2.27 4.56
CA HIS A 55 9.56 -2.26 3.33
C HIS A 55 9.90 -1.04 2.46
N VAL A 56 9.87 0.16 3.04
CA VAL A 56 10.17 1.42 2.34
C VAL A 56 11.59 1.40 1.75
N ILE A 57 12.57 0.88 2.51
CA ILE A 57 13.95 0.76 2.05
C ILE A 57 14.06 -0.18 0.84
N LEU A 58 13.40 -1.35 0.88
CA LEU A 58 13.45 -2.33 -0.19
C LEU A 58 12.73 -1.84 -1.45
N GLU A 59 11.53 -1.27 -1.29
CA GLU A 59 10.76 -0.72 -2.40
C GLU A 59 11.53 0.42 -3.10
N THR A 60 12.14 1.30 -2.32
CA THR A 60 12.94 2.41 -2.89
C THR A 60 14.24 1.90 -3.53
N LEU A 61 14.78 0.77 -3.06
CA LEU A 61 15.93 0.13 -3.69
C LEU A 61 15.56 -0.47 -5.04
N GLU A 62 14.41 -1.13 -5.13
CA GLU A 62 13.87 -1.69 -6.38
C GLU A 62 13.54 -0.61 -7.41
N ARG A 63 12.87 0.49 -6.99
CA ARG A 63 12.58 1.67 -7.84
C ARG A 63 13.82 2.31 -8.44
N HIS A 64 14.99 2.08 -7.86
CA HIS A 64 16.26 2.61 -8.32
C HIS A 64 17.21 1.52 -8.81
N ASP A 65 16.72 0.34 -9.21
CA ASP A 65 17.51 -0.74 -9.81
C ASP A 65 18.71 -1.19 -8.96
N GLY A 66 18.59 -1.12 -7.62
CA GLY A 66 19.68 -1.46 -6.71
C GLY A 66 20.76 -0.38 -6.57
N HIS A 67 20.58 0.81 -7.14
CA HIS A 67 21.52 1.93 -7.01
C HIS A 67 21.49 2.56 -5.61
N ARG A 68 22.26 1.97 -4.70
CA ARG A 68 22.37 2.37 -3.28
C ARG A 68 22.57 3.87 -3.04
N ALA A 69 23.37 4.54 -3.85
CA ALA A 69 23.60 5.98 -3.72
C ALA A 69 22.33 6.81 -4.02
N ARG A 70 21.59 6.43 -5.08
CA ARG A 70 20.33 7.09 -5.45
C ARG A 70 19.21 6.76 -4.46
N THR A 71 19.13 5.50 -4.03
CA THR A 71 18.19 5.06 -2.98
C THR A 71 18.42 5.80 -1.67
N ALA A 72 19.67 5.94 -1.22
CA ALA A 72 19.99 6.68 -0.01
C ALA A 72 19.62 8.17 -0.12
N GLN A 73 19.88 8.78 -1.29
CA GLN A 73 19.47 10.15 -1.58
C GLN A 73 17.94 10.33 -1.56
N ALA A 74 17.21 9.41 -2.19
CA ALA A 74 15.74 9.44 -2.24
C ALA A 74 15.10 9.26 -0.84
N LEU A 75 15.73 8.44 0.02
CA LEU A 75 15.31 8.23 1.40
C LEU A 75 15.79 9.31 2.38
N GLY A 76 16.68 10.22 1.95
CA GLY A 76 17.26 11.26 2.81
C GLY A 76 18.22 10.72 3.88
N ILE A 77 18.80 9.54 3.68
CA ILE A 77 19.75 8.91 4.62
C ILE A 77 21.15 8.79 4.03
N GLY A 78 22.15 8.61 4.89
CA GLY A 78 23.52 8.34 4.42
C GLY A 78 23.67 6.95 3.78
N VAL A 79 24.51 6.84 2.74
CA VAL A 79 24.80 5.55 2.07
C VAL A 79 25.33 4.49 3.04
N ARG A 80 26.09 4.90 4.07
CA ARG A 80 26.56 4.02 5.15
C ARG A 80 25.40 3.48 5.99
N THR A 81 24.42 4.33 6.31
CA THR A 81 23.21 3.94 7.06
C THR A 81 22.38 2.95 6.26
N LEU A 82 22.12 3.24 4.97
CA LEU A 82 21.45 2.31 4.06
C LEU A 82 22.19 0.97 3.99
N SER A 83 23.52 1.00 3.86
CA SER A 83 24.33 -0.22 3.78
C SER A 83 24.28 -1.06 5.06
N GLY A 84 24.20 -0.41 6.23
CA GLY A 84 23.97 -1.07 7.51
C GLY A 84 22.60 -1.76 7.55
N LYS A 85 21.53 -1.00 7.26
CA LYS A 85 20.16 -1.51 7.22
C LYS A 85 20.00 -2.69 6.25
N LEU A 86 20.55 -2.58 5.04
CA LEU A 86 20.52 -3.67 4.06
C LEU A 86 21.23 -4.93 4.55
N ARG A 87 22.34 -4.79 5.27
CA ARG A 87 23.05 -5.93 5.88
C ARG A 87 22.21 -6.57 6.98
N ASP A 88 21.58 -5.77 7.83
CA ASP A 88 20.71 -6.25 8.90
C ASP A 88 19.47 -6.99 8.33
N TYR A 89 19.05 -6.61 7.11
CA TYR A 89 17.98 -7.28 6.38
C TYR A 89 18.42 -8.53 5.59
N GLY A 90 19.72 -8.81 5.52
CA GLY A 90 20.28 -9.94 4.76
C GLY A 90 20.41 -9.68 3.26
N VAL A 91 20.37 -8.42 2.81
CA VAL A 91 20.49 -8.06 1.38
C VAL A 91 21.97 -7.89 1.01
N PRO A 92 22.53 -8.77 0.16
CA PRO A 92 23.96 -8.76 -0.14
C PRO A 92 24.39 -7.50 -0.91
N PRO A 93 25.62 -7.01 -0.70
CA PRO A 93 26.24 -5.96 -1.51
C PRO A 93 26.52 -6.46 -2.93
N GLY A 94 25.54 -6.29 -3.82
CA GLY A 94 25.75 -6.55 -5.25
C GLY A 94 24.62 -7.29 -5.97
N ALA A 95 23.42 -7.40 -5.41
CA ALA A 95 22.27 -7.93 -6.16
C ALA A 95 21.88 -6.96 -7.29
N LYS A 96 22.56 -7.10 -8.43
CA LYS A 96 22.02 -6.64 -9.72
C LYS A 96 20.84 -7.55 -10.07
N SER A 97 19.75 -6.92 -10.50
CA SER A 97 18.70 -7.46 -11.38
C SER A 97 18.03 -8.79 -10.98
N LEU A 98 16.94 -8.71 -10.21
CA LEU A 98 15.88 -9.73 -10.19
C LEU A 98 14.94 -9.66 -11.42
N GLN A 99 15.34 -8.95 -12.49
CA GLN A 99 14.51 -8.76 -13.71
C GLN A 99 14.89 -9.65 -14.91
N GLU A 100 15.86 -10.57 -14.82
CA GLU A 100 16.26 -11.43 -15.96
C GLU A 100 15.77 -12.90 -15.89
N ALA A 101 14.67 -13.20 -15.17
CA ALA A 101 14.15 -14.58 -15.07
C ALA A 101 12.67 -14.76 -15.48
N ALA A 102 12.26 -14.13 -16.59
CA ALA A 102 10.99 -14.43 -17.26
C ALA A 102 11.21 -14.71 -18.75
#